data_AF-A0A4D4LEL4-F1
#
_entry.id   AF-A0A4D4LEL4-F1
#
_cell.length_a   1.000
_cell.length_b   1.000
_cell.length_c   1.000
_cell.angle_alpha   90.00
_cell.angle_beta   90.00
_cell.angle_gamma   90.00
#
_symmetry.space_group_name_H-M   'P 1'
#
loop_
_entity.id
_entity.type
_entity.pdbx_description
1 polymer ?
#
loop_
_entity_poly.entity_id
_entity_poly.type
_entity_poly.pdbx_seq_one_letter_code
_entity_poly.pdbx_strand_id
1 'polypeptide(L)'
;MRHLAADPEPTAQWARAWRERTDPPGELPGTSVRPTRPEAPARPALARLRLADPVGFARLREGGGAGLREGEDAPDRADLDWAAGDTAAALRGYRARLEADPDDIAAWAGLALSLPDGAARTVLLNRPELALAVHRELRTAPDTGPDPVALVRWIGTRTRE
;
A
#
# COMPACT_ATOMS: atom_id res chain seq x y z
N MET A 1 6.32 8.01 3.46
CA MET A 1 5.77 6.79 4.08
C MET A 1 6.66 6.13 5.13
N ARG A 2 7.99 6.09 4.98
CA ARG A 2 8.78 5.22 5.88
C ARG A 2 9.19 5.84 7.22
N HIS A 3 9.05 7.15 7.39
CA HIS A 3 9.55 7.86 8.57
C HIS A 3 8.48 8.29 9.57
N LEU A 4 7.20 8.03 9.35
CA LEU A 4 6.12 8.51 10.22
C LEU A 4 5.29 7.34 10.74
N ALA A 5 4.93 7.38 12.03
CA ALA A 5 4.02 6.45 12.68
C ALA A 5 2.95 7.24 13.43
N ALA A 6 1.68 6.84 13.32
CA ALA A 6 0.59 7.44 14.08
C ALA A 6 0.71 7.11 15.57
N ASP A 7 0.23 8.02 16.42
CA ASP A 7 0.21 7.81 17.87
C ASP A 7 -0.74 6.65 18.25
N PRO A 8 -0.32 5.74 19.16
CA PRO A 8 -1.02 4.49 19.40
C PRO A 8 -2.38 4.65 20.08
N GLU A 9 -2.52 5.63 20.98
CA GLU A 9 -3.73 5.79 21.80
C GLU A 9 -4.93 6.35 21.01
N PRO A 10 -4.77 7.37 20.13
CA PRO A 10 -5.82 7.73 19.17
C PRO A 10 -6.11 6.63 18.16
N THR A 11 -5.12 5.82 17.75
CA THR A 11 -5.30 4.72 16.78
C THR A 11 -6.30 3.66 17.27
N ALA A 12 -6.31 3.35 18.57
CA ALA A 12 -7.27 2.43 19.16
C ALA A 12 -8.73 2.92 19.05
N GLN A 13 -8.97 4.23 19.13
CA GLN A 13 -10.31 4.81 18.96
C GLN A 13 -10.80 4.67 17.52
N TRP A 14 -9.91 4.86 16.54
CA TRP A 14 -10.22 4.65 15.12
C TRP A 14 -10.53 3.19 14.83
N ALA A 15 -9.76 2.25 15.39
CA ALA A 15 -10.03 0.82 15.26
C ALA A 15 -11.37 0.43 15.91
N ARG A 16 -11.69 0.98 17.09
CA ARG A 16 -13.00 0.76 17.72
C ARG A 16 -14.15 1.28 16.84
N ALA A 17 -14.06 2.51 16.35
CA ALA A 17 -15.10 3.11 15.51
C ALA A 17 -15.37 2.28 14.24
N TRP A 18 -14.32 1.76 13.62
CA TRP A 18 -14.46 0.82 12.49
C TRP A 18 -15.23 -0.45 12.88
N ARG A 19 -14.84 -1.11 13.99
CA ARG A 19 -15.49 -2.35 14.46
C ARG A 19 -16.97 -2.14 14.79
N GLU A 20 -17.30 -1.00 15.39
CA GLU A 20 -18.67 -0.61 15.75
C GLU A 20 -19.47 -0.04 14.57
N ARG A 21 -18.84 0.12 13.39
CA ARG A 21 -19.40 0.75 12.19
C ARG A 21 -19.98 2.14 12.45
N THR A 22 -19.29 2.92 13.28
CA THR A 22 -19.60 4.32 13.54
C THR A 22 -18.78 5.23 12.62
N ASP A 23 -19.06 6.53 12.67
CA ASP A 23 -18.27 7.51 11.93
C ASP A 23 -16.81 7.54 12.45
N PRO A 24 -15.82 7.80 11.57
CA PRO A 24 -14.43 7.91 12.00
C PRO A 24 -14.28 8.99 13.11
N PRO A 25 -13.33 8.90 14.05
CA PRO A 25 -13.11 9.94 15.08
C PRO A 25 -12.71 11.32 14.54
N GLY A 26 -12.91 12.38 15.33
CA GLY A 26 -12.75 13.79 14.90
C GLY A 26 -11.32 14.28 14.96
N GLU A 27 -10.60 13.73 15.93
CA GLU A 27 -9.21 14.03 16.16
C GLU A 27 -8.35 13.05 15.37
N LEU A 28 -7.50 13.62 14.51
CA LEU A 28 -6.49 12.85 13.81
C LEU A 28 -5.37 12.48 14.81
N PRO A 29 -4.87 11.23 14.80
CA PRO A 29 -3.72 10.88 15.61
C PRO A 29 -2.52 11.77 15.25
N GLY A 30 -1.73 12.16 16.26
CA GLY A 30 -0.42 12.76 16.02
C GLY A 30 0.50 11.79 15.28
N THR A 31 1.54 12.33 14.64
CA THR A 31 2.52 11.54 13.89
C THR A 31 3.92 11.70 14.48
N SER A 32 4.56 10.59 14.82
CA SER A 32 5.93 10.56 15.33
C SER A 32 6.90 10.03 14.28
N VAL A 33 8.16 10.49 14.33
CA VAL A 33 9.19 10.03 13.39
C VAL A 33 9.75 8.67 13.82
N ARG A 34 9.83 7.71 12.88
CA ARG A 34 10.47 6.40 13.08
C ARG A 34 11.63 6.20 12.10
N PRO A 35 12.82 5.75 12.57
CA PRO A 35 13.90 5.34 11.69
C PRO A 35 13.46 4.14 10.83
N THR A 36 13.89 4.13 9.56
CA THR A 36 13.63 3.06 8.61
C THR A 36 14.84 2.90 7.69
N ARG A 37 15.03 1.71 7.12
CA ARG A 37 16.10 1.49 6.15
C ARG A 37 15.59 1.87 4.74
N PRO A 38 16.36 2.65 3.95
CA PRO A 38 15.99 2.92 2.57
C PRO A 38 16.21 1.66 1.72
N GLU A 39 15.14 1.14 1.13
CA GLU A 39 15.21 0.24 -0.02
C GLU A 39 14.92 1.02 -1.30
N ALA A 40 15.63 0.69 -2.38
CA ALA A 40 15.43 1.30 -3.69
C ALA A 40 14.04 0.93 -4.25
N PRO A 41 13.21 1.91 -4.67
CA PRO A 41 11.90 1.62 -5.21
C PRO A 41 12.03 0.96 -6.60
N ALA A 42 11.44 -0.22 -6.79
CA ALA A 42 11.47 -0.96 -8.06
C ALA A 42 10.65 -0.28 -9.18
N ARG A 43 9.56 0.42 -8.82
CA ARG A 43 8.57 0.96 -9.77
C ARG A 43 9.12 1.95 -10.80
N PRO A 44 9.96 2.96 -10.44
CA PRO A 44 10.57 3.84 -11.44
C PRO A 44 11.51 3.12 -12.40
N ALA A 45 12.18 2.04 -11.97
CA ALA A 45 13.02 1.24 -12.85
C ALA A 45 12.17 0.45 -13.86
N LEU A 46 11.09 -0.18 -13.41
CA LEU A 46 10.15 -0.90 -14.27
C LEU A 46 9.45 0.02 -15.28
N ALA A 47 9.03 1.22 -14.86
CA ALA A 47 8.44 2.20 -15.76
C ALA A 47 9.44 2.65 -16.85
N ARG A 48 10.70 2.87 -16.49
CA ARG A 48 11.76 3.18 -17.47
C ARG A 48 12.03 2.02 -18.41
N LEU A 49 12.07 0.78 -17.90
CA LEU A 49 12.26 -0.41 -18.72
C LEU A 49 11.15 -0.55 -19.75
N ARG A 50 9.88 -0.40 -19.36
CA ARG A 50 8.74 -0.44 -20.29
C ARG A 50 8.87 0.57 -21.42
N LEU A 51 9.41 1.76 -21.14
CA LEU A 51 9.57 2.82 -22.14
C LEU A 51 10.79 2.59 -23.05
N ALA A 52 11.92 2.13 -22.48
CA ALA A 52 13.17 1.95 -23.20
C ALA A 52 13.24 0.63 -23.98
N ASP A 53 12.66 -0.45 -23.44
CA ASP A 53 12.63 -1.79 -24.03
C ASP A 53 11.29 -2.49 -23.73
N PRO A 54 10.24 -2.20 -24.54
CA PRO A 54 8.93 -2.84 -24.37
C PRO A 54 8.96 -4.36 -24.53
N VAL A 55 9.86 -4.89 -25.37
CA VAL A 55 9.97 -6.35 -25.63
C VAL A 55 10.62 -7.04 -24.43
N GLY A 56 11.70 -6.48 -23.89
CA GLY A 56 12.32 -6.97 -22.65
C GLY A 56 11.36 -6.91 -21.47
N PHE A 57 10.58 -5.83 -21.35
CA PHE A 57 9.52 -5.73 -20.34
C PHE A 57 8.45 -6.82 -20.49
N ALA A 58 7.98 -7.09 -21.72
CA ALA A 58 7.00 -8.15 -21.97
C ALA A 58 7.54 -9.54 -21.55
N ARG A 59 8.79 -9.84 -21.91
CA ARG A 59 9.46 -11.09 -21.50
C ARG A 59 9.61 -11.20 -19.99
N LEU A 60 9.99 -10.12 -19.31
CA LEU A 60 10.08 -10.07 -17.85
C LEU A 60 8.73 -10.37 -17.19
N ARG A 61 7.64 -9.83 -17.76
CA ARG A 61 6.27 -10.06 -17.29
C ARG A 61 5.79 -11.50 -17.53
N GLU A 62 6.20 -12.13 -18.61
CA GLU A 62 5.85 -13.53 -18.92
C GLU A 62 6.69 -14.54 -18.14
N GLY A 63 7.98 -14.23 -17.94
CA GLY A 63 8.98 -15.14 -17.42
C GLY A 63 9.16 -15.15 -15.90
N GLY A 64 8.52 -14.23 -15.16
CA GLY A 64 8.55 -14.24 -13.68
C GLY A 64 9.94 -14.21 -13.04
N GLY A 65 10.96 -13.73 -13.76
CA GLY A 65 12.37 -13.74 -13.34
C GLY A 65 13.32 -14.56 -14.22
N ALA A 66 12.82 -15.21 -15.27
CA ALA A 66 13.66 -15.87 -16.28
C ALA A 66 14.58 -14.84 -16.98
N GLY A 67 15.85 -14.77 -16.58
CA GLY A 67 16.86 -13.85 -17.11
C GLY A 67 17.51 -12.92 -16.08
N LEU A 68 17.11 -12.99 -14.80
CA LEU A 68 17.77 -12.25 -13.73
C LEU A 68 19.17 -12.82 -13.47
N ARG A 69 20.12 -11.95 -13.14
CA ARG A 69 21.46 -12.39 -12.72
C ARG A 69 21.34 -13.06 -11.35
N GLU A 70 22.18 -14.06 -11.07
CA GLU A 70 22.24 -14.67 -9.74
C GLU A 70 22.39 -13.58 -8.66
N GLY A 71 21.44 -13.53 -7.72
CA GLY A 71 21.40 -12.56 -6.63
C GLY A 71 20.47 -11.35 -6.81
N GLU A 72 19.80 -11.21 -7.96
CA GLU A 72 18.71 -10.24 -8.14
C GLU A 72 17.35 -10.87 -7.83
N ASP A 73 16.66 -10.34 -6.82
CA ASP A 73 15.28 -10.74 -6.54
C ASP A 73 14.38 -10.39 -7.72
N ALA A 74 13.48 -11.31 -8.07
CA ALA A 74 12.53 -11.06 -9.13
C ALA A 74 11.62 -9.88 -8.80
N PRO A 75 11.36 -8.98 -9.76
CA PRO A 75 10.45 -7.89 -9.53
C PRO A 75 9.07 -8.44 -9.18
N ASP A 76 8.48 -7.86 -8.14
CA ASP A 76 7.18 -8.28 -7.65
C ASP A 76 6.11 -8.20 -8.74
N ARG A 77 5.21 -9.19 -8.76
CA ARG A 77 4.19 -9.29 -9.81
C ARG A 77 3.27 -8.09 -9.86
N ALA A 78 2.87 -7.56 -8.69
CA ALA A 78 1.98 -6.40 -8.64
C ALA A 78 2.67 -5.14 -9.19
N ASP A 79 4.00 -5.01 -9.00
CA ASP A 79 4.79 -3.92 -9.57
C ASP A 79 4.90 -4.03 -11.10
N LEU A 80 5.01 -5.26 -11.64
CA LEU A 80 4.97 -5.51 -13.09
C LEU A 80 3.61 -5.17 -13.69
N ASP A 81 2.53 -5.59 -13.05
CA ASP A 81 1.16 -5.30 -13.52
C ASP A 81 0.87 -3.79 -13.44
N TRP A 82 1.33 -3.10 -12.39
CA TRP A 82 1.27 -1.63 -12.29
C TRP A 82 2.04 -0.96 -13.42
N ALA A 83 3.29 -1.39 -13.65
CA ALA A 83 4.13 -0.84 -14.70
C ALA A 83 3.54 -1.09 -16.09
N ALA A 84 2.81 -2.20 -16.30
CA ALA A 84 2.07 -2.52 -17.52
C ALA A 84 0.80 -1.67 -17.70
N GLY A 85 0.36 -0.95 -16.68
CA GLY A 85 -0.88 -0.17 -16.66
C GLY A 85 -2.12 -1.01 -16.36
N ASP A 86 -1.96 -2.28 -15.98
CA ASP A 86 -3.06 -3.12 -15.49
C ASP A 86 -3.30 -2.83 -14.01
N THR A 87 -3.92 -1.67 -13.76
CA THR A 87 -4.20 -1.20 -12.39
C THR A 87 -5.11 -2.14 -11.63
N ALA A 88 -5.99 -2.88 -12.32
CA ALA A 88 -6.87 -3.85 -11.69
C ALA A 88 -6.10 -5.07 -11.17
N ALA A 89 -5.17 -5.62 -11.96
CA ALA A 89 -4.29 -6.70 -11.51
C ALA A 89 -3.33 -6.22 -10.41
N ALA A 90 -2.75 -5.03 -10.55
CA ALA A 90 -1.88 -4.44 -9.54
C ALA A 90 -2.59 -4.27 -8.19
N LEU A 91 -3.83 -3.74 -8.18
CA LEU A 91 -4.65 -3.60 -6.97
C LEU A 91 -4.90 -4.93 -6.27
N ARG A 92 -5.18 -6.00 -7.02
CA ARG A 92 -5.34 -7.35 -6.45
C ARG A 92 -4.04 -7.85 -5.85
N GLY A 93 -2.92 -7.68 -6.56
CA GLY A 93 -1.60 -8.10 -6.09
C GLY A 93 -1.16 -7.37 -4.81
N TYR A 94 -1.33 -6.04 -4.74
CA TYR A 94 -0.99 -5.30 -3.52
C TYR A 94 -1.91 -5.65 -2.34
N ARG A 95 -3.19 -5.93 -2.57
CA ARG A 95 -4.09 -6.43 -1.52
C ARG A 95 -3.61 -7.77 -0.97
N ALA A 96 -3.26 -8.72 -1.85
CA ALA A 96 -2.75 -10.03 -1.43
C ALA A 96 -1.43 -9.92 -0.64
N ARG A 97 -0.53 -9.01 -1.06
CA ARG A 97 0.69 -8.69 -0.30
C ARG A 97 0.37 -8.14 1.09
N LEU A 98 -0.59 -7.23 1.20
CA LEU A 98 -1.00 -6.67 2.49
C LEU A 98 -1.78 -7.66 3.38
N GLU A 99 -2.44 -8.64 2.78
CA GLU A 99 -3.01 -9.78 3.50
C GLU A 99 -1.89 -10.61 4.13
N ALA A 100 -0.88 -11.01 3.35
CA ALA A 100 0.28 -11.78 3.81
C ALA A 100 1.19 -11.01 4.79
N ASP A 101 1.51 -9.74 4.49
CA ASP A 101 2.33 -8.84 5.30
C ASP A 101 1.66 -7.45 5.40
N PRO A 102 0.97 -7.15 6.52
CA PRO A 102 0.34 -5.84 6.73
C PRO A 102 1.35 -4.68 6.84
N ASP A 103 2.61 -5.00 7.12
CA ASP A 103 3.68 -4.05 7.34
C ASP A 103 4.47 -3.75 6.07
N ASP A 104 4.09 -4.36 4.94
CA ASP A 104 4.67 -4.13 3.63
C ASP A 104 4.36 -2.70 3.13
N ILE A 105 5.25 -1.78 3.50
CA ILE A 105 5.18 -0.37 3.10
C ILE A 105 5.25 -0.23 1.58
N ALA A 106 5.96 -1.13 0.89
CA ALA A 106 6.04 -1.09 -0.57
C ALA A 106 4.68 -1.44 -1.18
N ALA A 107 3.93 -2.40 -0.63
CA ALA A 107 2.58 -2.73 -1.05
C ALA A 107 1.58 -1.60 -0.76
N TRP A 108 1.66 -0.93 0.39
CA TRP A 108 0.83 0.28 0.67
C TRP A 108 1.07 1.40 -0.34
N ALA A 109 2.34 1.66 -0.69
CA ALA A 109 2.67 2.64 -1.71
C ALA A 109 2.16 2.22 -3.10
N GLY A 110 2.27 0.93 -3.45
CA GLY A 110 1.74 0.38 -4.70
C GLY A 110 0.22 0.48 -4.79
N LEU A 111 -0.47 0.19 -3.68
CA LEU A 111 -1.93 0.32 -3.55
C LEU A 111 -2.36 1.77 -3.81
N ALA A 112 -1.69 2.74 -3.18
CA ALA A 112 -1.95 4.16 -3.39
C ALA A 112 -1.80 4.60 -4.86
N LEU A 113 -0.77 4.09 -5.55
CA LEU A 113 -0.48 4.42 -6.95
C LEU A 113 -1.42 3.71 -7.94
N SER A 114 -2.10 2.64 -7.53
CA SER A 114 -2.99 1.86 -8.39
C SER A 114 -4.47 2.20 -8.21
N LEU A 115 -4.82 2.88 -7.11
CA LEU A 115 -6.19 3.35 -6.88
C LEU A 115 -6.57 4.44 -7.89
N PRO A 116 -7.84 4.49 -8.34
CA PRO A 116 -8.35 5.63 -9.09
C PRO A 116 -8.39 6.88 -8.21
N ASP A 117 -8.48 8.05 -8.84
CA ASP A 117 -8.65 9.30 -8.14
C ASP A 117 -9.90 9.29 -7.24
N GLY A 118 -9.76 9.86 -6.04
CA GLY A 118 -10.81 9.88 -5.04
C GLY A 118 -10.27 9.86 -3.60
N ALA A 119 -11.19 9.69 -2.65
CA ALA A 119 -10.88 9.80 -1.22
C ALA A 119 -9.84 8.79 -0.75
N ALA A 120 -9.95 7.52 -1.16
CA ALA A 120 -9.01 6.47 -0.74
C ALA A 120 -7.58 6.73 -1.21
N ARG A 121 -7.41 7.15 -2.48
CA ARG A 121 -6.10 7.55 -3.02
C ARG A 121 -5.54 8.75 -2.27
N THR A 122 -6.38 9.76 -2.05
CA THR A 122 -6.01 10.98 -1.32
C THR A 122 -5.52 10.68 0.09
N VAL A 123 -6.22 9.82 0.83
CA VAL A 123 -5.79 9.41 2.18
C VAL A 123 -4.47 8.66 2.14
N LEU A 124 -4.29 7.69 1.23
CA LEU A 124 -3.01 6.97 1.18
C LEU A 124 -1.82 7.83 0.75
N LEU A 125 -2.04 8.87 -0.04
CA LEU A 125 -0.97 9.79 -0.44
C LEU A 125 -0.62 10.78 0.67
N ASN A 126 -1.61 11.26 1.42
CA ASN A 126 -1.41 12.32 2.40
C ASN A 126 -1.23 11.82 3.84
N ARG A 127 -1.86 10.70 4.19
CA ARG A 127 -1.91 10.11 5.55
C ARG A 127 -1.74 8.58 5.55
N PRO A 128 -0.72 8.03 4.87
CA PRO A 128 -0.50 6.58 4.84
C PRO A 128 -0.23 5.97 6.22
N GLU A 129 0.41 6.72 7.12
CA GLU A 129 0.69 6.29 8.49
C GLU A 129 -0.57 6.02 9.30
N LEU A 130 -1.64 6.78 9.08
CA LEU A 130 -2.94 6.54 9.72
C LEU A 130 -3.57 5.25 9.22
N ALA A 131 -3.60 5.06 7.89
CA ALA A 131 -4.15 3.85 7.28
C ALA A 131 -3.42 2.60 7.75
N LEU A 132 -2.08 2.64 7.77
CA LEU A 132 -1.21 1.58 8.26
C LEU A 132 -1.48 1.28 9.74
N ALA A 133 -1.51 2.29 10.60
CA ALA A 133 -1.69 2.12 12.04
C ALA A 133 -3.07 1.53 12.39
N VAL A 134 -4.14 2.05 11.80
CA VAL A 134 -5.50 1.53 12.03
C VAL A 134 -5.66 0.12 11.47
N HIS A 135 -5.09 -0.17 10.30
CA HIS A 135 -5.11 -1.51 9.73
C HIS A 135 -4.38 -2.54 10.60
N ARG A 136 -3.21 -2.16 11.15
CA ARG A 136 -2.46 -2.98 12.12
C ARG A 136 -3.27 -3.24 13.37
N GLU A 137 -3.84 -2.21 13.97
CA GLU A 137 -4.64 -2.31 15.19
C GLU A 137 -5.91 -3.16 15.00
N LEU A 138 -6.50 -3.12 13.80
CA LEU A 138 -7.67 -3.93 13.47
C LEU A 138 -7.34 -5.41 13.24
N ARG A 139 -6.08 -5.72 12.96
CA ARG A 139 -5.64 -7.08 12.67
C ARG A 139 -5.12 -7.74 13.95
N THR A 140 -5.97 -8.56 14.57
CA THR A 140 -5.63 -9.28 15.80
C THR A 140 -4.94 -10.63 15.54
N ALA A 141 -5.01 -11.15 14.31
CA ALA A 141 -4.31 -12.35 13.83
C ALA A 141 -4.01 -12.24 12.32
N PRO A 142 -3.09 -13.07 11.76
CA PRO A 142 -2.95 -13.21 10.31
C PRO A 142 -4.33 -13.45 9.65
N ASP A 143 -4.55 -12.90 8.46
CA ASP A 143 -5.76 -13.05 7.65
C ASP A 143 -7.09 -12.56 8.27
N THR A 144 -7.06 -11.80 9.37
CA THR A 144 -8.28 -11.30 10.06
C THR A 144 -8.47 -9.78 9.99
N GLY A 145 -7.78 -9.10 9.07
CA GLY A 145 -7.88 -7.65 8.88
C GLY A 145 -8.99 -7.22 7.90
N PRO A 146 -9.47 -5.97 7.97
CA PRO A 146 -10.38 -5.42 6.96
C PRO A 146 -9.68 -5.30 5.60
N ASP A 147 -10.46 -5.31 4.51
CA ASP A 147 -9.93 -4.93 3.18
C ASP A 147 -9.28 -3.54 3.29
N PRO A 148 -7.98 -3.41 2.98
CA PRO A 148 -7.27 -2.15 3.15
C PRO A 148 -7.95 -1.03 2.35
N VAL A 149 -8.48 -1.30 1.15
CA VAL A 149 -9.17 -0.28 0.35
C VAL A 149 -10.47 0.19 1.00
N ALA A 150 -11.25 -0.73 1.58
CA ALA A 150 -12.48 -0.39 2.30
C ALA A 150 -12.17 0.49 3.52
N LEU A 151 -11.10 0.16 4.26
CA LEU A 151 -10.64 0.95 5.39
C LEU A 151 -10.25 2.37 4.97
N VAL A 152 -9.42 2.55 3.93
CA VAL A 152 -9.03 3.90 3.52
C VAL A 152 -10.17 4.73 2.95
N ARG A 153 -11.17 4.08 2.32
CA ARG A 153 -12.39 4.77 1.89
C ARG A 153 -13.16 5.33 3.07
N TRP A 154 -13.30 4.57 4.14
CA TRP A 154 -13.97 5.01 5.37
C TRP A 154 -13.19 6.13 6.06
N ILE A 155 -11.86 6.05 6.16
CA ILE A 155 -11.04 7.19 6.65
C ILE A 155 -11.26 8.43 5.75
N GLY A 156 -11.40 8.20 4.45
CA GLY A 156 -11.64 9.22 3.43
C GLY A 156 -12.98 9.94 3.52
N THR A 157 -13.99 9.39 4.22
CA THR A 157 -15.27 10.08 4.39
C THR A 157 -15.16 11.30 5.32
N ARG A 158 -14.10 11.37 6.13
CA ARG A 158 -13.82 12.52 7.02
C ARG A 158 -12.81 13.52 6.53
N THR A 159 -11.82 13.10 5.75
CA THR A 159 -10.73 13.97 5.30
C THR A 159 -11.12 14.90 4.14
N ARG A 160 -12.43 15.17 3.97
CA ARG A 160 -13.01 16.02 2.92
C ARG A 160 -13.23 17.48 3.35
N GLU A 161 -12.76 17.88 4.53
CA GLU A 161 -12.81 19.27 5.02
C GLU A 161 -11.58 20.07 4.58
#